data_AF-A0A1I6L799-F1
#
_entry.id   AF-A0A1I6L799-F1
#
_cell.length_a   1.000
_cell.length_b   1.000
_cell.length_c   1.000
_cell.angle_alpha   90.00
_cell.angle_beta   90.00
_cell.angle_gamma   90.00
#
_symmetry.space_group_name_H-M   'P 1'
#
loop_
_entity.id
_entity.type
_entity.pdbx_description
1 polymer ?
#
loop_
_entity_poly.entity_id
_entity_poly.type
_entity_poly.pdbx_seq_one_letter_code
_entity_poly.pdbx_strand_id
1 'polypeptide(L)'
;MSVRERTVGFLRQRVLTPMALGVIILSLTLTAAFLGLVGLISGADLNVIARLPAYSLVMGIVFVVAILRLDSPNRDGMMVLVSTSGIAVLAFVLVGLATEGVMYTYNSPEEVVMSNLIFYFAAAGMVCTGVVFWALHHWREFATNDSRL
;
A
#
# COMPACT_ATOMS: atom_id res chain seq x y z
N MET A 1 -18.73 20.44 -29.35
CA MET A 1 -18.26 19.90 -28.06
C MET A 1 -19.07 20.54 -26.93
N SER A 2 -19.99 19.76 -26.36
CA SER A 2 -21.05 20.24 -25.46
C SER A 2 -20.52 20.56 -24.06
N VAL A 3 -21.08 21.55 -23.37
CA VAL A 3 -20.71 21.92 -21.99
C VAL A 3 -20.73 20.71 -21.05
N ARG A 4 -21.68 19.79 -21.25
CA ARG A 4 -21.81 18.53 -20.50
C ARG A 4 -20.60 17.60 -20.68
N GLU A 5 -20.02 17.53 -21.87
CA GLU A 5 -18.83 16.69 -22.13
C GLU A 5 -17.59 17.24 -21.43
N ARG A 6 -17.47 18.57 -21.34
CA ARG A 6 -16.40 19.23 -20.58
C ARG A 6 -16.50 18.99 -19.08
N THR A 7 -17.70 19.07 -18.50
CA THR A 7 -17.90 18.80 -17.06
C THR A 7 -17.62 17.35 -16.69
N VAL A 8 -18.07 16.40 -17.52
CA VAL A 8 -17.85 14.97 -17.28
C VAL A 8 -16.36 14.62 -17.41
N GLY A 9 -15.66 15.19 -18.41
CA GLY A 9 -14.21 15.03 -18.58
C GLY A 9 -13.42 15.57 -17.39
N PHE A 10 -13.75 16.79 -16.90
CA PHE A 10 -13.10 17.38 -15.74
C PHE A 10 -13.34 16.58 -14.45
N LEU A 11 -14.57 16.17 -14.18
CA LEU A 11 -14.90 15.36 -12.99
C LEU A 11 -14.21 13.99 -13.03
N ARG A 12 -14.19 13.34 -14.20
CA ARG A 12 -13.51 12.06 -14.41
C ARG A 12 -12.00 12.21 -14.20
N GLN A 13 -11.38 13.23 -14.77
CA GLN A 13 -9.94 13.48 -14.62
C GLN A 13 -9.53 13.82 -13.18
N ARG A 14 -10.38 14.55 -12.44
CA ARG A 14 -10.15 14.93 -11.03
C ARG A 14 -10.20 13.74 -10.07
N VAL A 15 -10.90 12.66 -10.42
CA VAL A 15 -11.00 11.43 -9.62
C VAL A 15 -9.98 10.38 -10.06
N LEU A 16 -9.68 10.30 -11.37
CA LEU A 16 -8.66 9.39 -11.90
C LEU A 16 -7.24 9.75 -11.47
N THR A 17 -6.92 11.05 -11.37
CA THR A 17 -5.57 11.51 -10.98
C THR A 17 -5.14 11.02 -9.59
N PRO A 18 -5.92 11.20 -8.50
CA PRO A 18 -5.53 10.70 -7.19
C PRO A 18 -5.48 9.17 -7.12
N MET A 19 -6.36 8.47 -7.85
CA MET A 19 -6.33 7.00 -7.93
C MET A 19 -5.07 6.49 -8.62
N ALA A 20 -4.70 7.05 -9.77
CA ALA A 20 -3.49 6.67 -10.49
C ALA A 20 -2.24 6.94 -9.65
N LEU A 21 -2.19 8.10 -8.97
CA LEU A 21 -1.12 8.43 -8.02
C LEU A 21 -1.04 7.40 -6.89
N GLY A 22 -2.16 7.02 -6.30
CA GLY A 22 -2.21 6.00 -5.24
C GLY A 22 -1.66 4.65 -5.71
N VAL A 23 -2.02 4.20 -6.91
CA VAL A 23 -1.52 2.95 -7.51
C VAL A 23 -0.01 3.00 -7.74
N ILE A 24 0.51 4.11 -8.26
CA ILE A 24 1.96 4.28 -8.49
C ILE A 24 2.71 4.25 -7.16
N ILE A 25 2.25 5.02 -6.17
CA ILE A 25 2.87 5.07 -4.84
C ILE A 25 2.85 3.68 -4.18
N LEU A 26 1.72 2.97 -4.26
CA LEU A 26 1.59 1.64 -3.68
C LEU A 26 2.52 0.62 -4.38
N SER A 27 2.62 0.66 -5.71
CA SER A 27 3.52 -0.22 -6.47
C SER A 27 4.98 0.01 -6.11
N LEU A 28 5.41 1.27 -5.99
CA LEU A 28 6.75 1.63 -5.57
C LEU A 28 7.02 1.20 -4.12
N THR A 29 6.06 1.41 -3.23
CA THR A 29 6.16 1.00 -1.82
C THR A 29 6.29 -0.52 -1.70
N LEU A 30 5.50 -1.29 -2.46
CA LEU A 30 5.60 -2.75 -2.50
C LEU A 30 6.94 -3.22 -3.05
N THR A 31 7.44 -2.57 -4.11
CA THR A 31 8.75 -2.88 -4.69
C THR A 31 9.85 -2.69 -3.65
N ALA A 32 9.85 -1.54 -2.96
CA ALA A 32 10.76 -1.28 -1.86
C ALA A 32 10.58 -2.28 -0.72
N ALA A 33 9.34 -2.67 -0.39
CA ALA A 33 9.08 -3.63 0.66
C ALA A 33 9.66 -5.03 0.36
N PHE A 34 9.57 -5.49 -0.89
CA PHE A 34 10.21 -6.73 -1.31
C PHE A 34 11.74 -6.67 -1.20
N LEU A 35 12.34 -5.54 -1.59
CA LEU A 35 13.78 -5.33 -1.42
C LEU A 35 14.20 -5.34 0.05
N GLY A 36 13.39 -4.75 0.95
CA GLY A 36 13.66 -4.77 2.39
C GLY A 36 13.55 -6.17 2.99
N LEU A 37 12.58 -6.95 2.51
CA LEU A 37 12.46 -8.36 2.88
C LEU A 37 13.70 -9.16 2.47
N VAL A 38 14.23 -8.93 1.27
CA VAL A 38 15.49 -9.54 0.83
C VAL A 38 16.64 -9.10 1.73
N GLY A 39 16.81 -7.80 1.98
CA GLY A 39 17.87 -7.30 2.87
C GLY A 39 17.84 -7.94 4.27
N LEU A 40 16.64 -8.11 4.84
CA LEU A 40 16.42 -8.80 6.12
C LEU A 40 16.82 -10.28 6.07
N ILE A 41 16.42 -11.00 5.03
CA ILE A 41 16.72 -12.44 4.87
C ILE A 41 18.20 -12.68 4.57
N SER A 42 18.82 -11.78 3.80
CA SER A 42 20.24 -11.83 3.45
C SER A 42 21.16 -11.52 4.64
N GLY A 43 20.61 -11.06 5.76
CA GLY A 43 21.41 -10.65 6.93
C GLY A 43 22.26 -9.41 6.68
N ALA A 44 21.82 -8.53 5.77
CA ALA A 44 22.48 -7.26 5.54
C ALA A 44 22.51 -6.45 6.85
N ASP A 45 23.55 -5.63 7.04
CA ASP A 45 23.75 -4.82 8.25
C ASP A 45 22.75 -3.64 8.30
N LEU A 46 21.49 -3.99 8.47
CA LEU A 46 20.35 -3.11 8.56
C LEU A 46 20.12 -2.81 10.04
N ASN A 47 20.31 -1.55 10.43
CA ASN A 47 20.11 -1.11 11.81
C ASN A 47 18.60 -0.93 12.12
N VAL A 48 17.83 -2.00 11.97
CA VAL A 48 16.36 -2.03 12.08
C VAL A 48 15.89 -1.60 13.48
N ILE A 49 16.60 -2.04 14.52
CA ILE A 49 16.25 -1.76 15.92
C ILE A 49 16.35 -0.27 16.23
N ALA A 50 17.34 0.44 15.69
CA ALA A 50 17.47 1.88 15.90
C ALA A 50 16.30 2.67 15.28
N ARG A 51 15.60 2.10 14.30
CA ARG A 51 14.51 2.74 13.56
C ARG A 51 13.12 2.33 14.01
N LEU A 52 13.02 1.32 14.88
CA LEU A 52 11.77 0.84 15.46
C LEU A 52 10.88 1.96 16.02
N PRO A 53 11.42 2.94 16.78
CA PRO A 53 10.61 4.04 17.32
C PRO A 53 9.96 4.87 16.20
N ALA A 54 10.69 5.16 15.12
CA ALA A 54 10.16 5.89 13.98
C ALA A 54 9.04 5.09 13.26
N TYR A 55 9.22 3.78 13.08
CA TYR A 55 8.18 2.92 12.50
C TYR A 55 6.91 2.90 13.34
N SER A 56 7.03 2.82 14.68
CA SER A 56 5.88 2.85 15.59
C SER A 56 5.12 4.19 15.54
N LEU A 57 5.83 5.30 15.36
CA LEU A 57 5.23 6.62 15.21
C LEU A 57 4.38 6.68 13.93
N VAL A 58 4.93 6.20 12.81
CA VAL A 58 4.19 6.11 11.54
C VAL A 58 2.94 5.24 11.69
N MET A 59 3.05 4.08 12.35
CA MET A 59 1.89 3.22 12.64
C MET A 59 0.81 3.96 13.41
N GLY A 60 1.17 4.71 14.44
CA GLY A 60 0.24 5.51 15.24
C GLY A 60 -0.48 6.56 14.40
N ILE A 61 0.25 7.28 13.54
CA ILE A 61 -0.34 8.26 12.61
C ILE A 61 -1.35 7.58 11.68
N VAL A 62 -0.95 6.46 11.06
CA VAL A 62 -1.83 5.73 10.12
C VAL A 62 -3.08 5.23 10.84
N PHE A 63 -2.95 4.71 12.06
CA PHE A 63 -4.07 4.27 12.87
C PHE A 63 -5.07 5.41 13.11
N VAL A 64 -4.58 6.57 13.55
CA VAL A 64 -5.42 7.77 13.80
C VAL A 64 -6.11 8.24 12.52
N VAL A 65 -5.39 8.29 11.40
CA VAL A 65 -5.99 8.69 10.12
C VAL A 65 -7.03 7.68 9.65
N ALA A 66 -6.76 6.38 9.79
CA ALA A 66 -7.67 5.31 9.39
C ALA A 66 -8.95 5.33 10.21
N ILE A 67 -8.86 5.47 11.54
CA ILE A 67 -10.05 5.50 12.39
C ILE A 67 -10.92 6.71 12.09
N LEU A 68 -10.33 7.90 11.92
CA LEU A 68 -11.08 9.11 11.53
C LEU A 68 -11.73 9.02 10.14
N ARG A 69 -11.18 8.22 9.23
CA ARG A 69 -11.72 8.00 7.88
C ARG A 69 -12.81 6.94 7.83
N LEU A 70 -12.67 5.88 8.65
CA LEU A 70 -13.61 4.76 8.66
C LEU A 70 -14.78 4.98 9.62
N ASP A 71 -14.61 5.86 10.61
CA ASP A 71 -15.65 6.22 11.56
C ASP A 71 -16.88 6.76 10.82
N SER A 72 -18.03 6.16 11.11
CA SER A 72 -19.30 6.45 10.46
C SER A 72 -20.42 6.07 11.40
N PRO A 73 -21.43 6.94 11.62
CA PRO A 73 -22.49 6.70 12.61
C PRO A 73 -23.28 5.40 12.44
N ASN A 74 -23.24 4.82 11.24
CA ASN A 74 -24.05 3.67 10.82
C ASN A 74 -23.25 2.35 10.74
N ARG A 75 -21.99 2.32 11.22
CA ARG A 75 -21.13 1.13 11.21
C ARG A 75 -20.91 0.60 12.62
N ASP A 76 -20.80 -0.71 12.74
CA ASP A 76 -20.43 -1.37 13.99
C ASP A 76 -19.03 -0.91 14.44
N GLY A 77 -18.95 -0.34 15.64
CA GLY A 77 -17.70 0.18 16.21
C GLY A 77 -16.61 -0.89 16.35
N MET A 78 -16.99 -2.15 16.63
CA MET A 78 -16.03 -3.25 16.70
C MET A 78 -15.44 -3.56 15.32
N MET A 79 -16.27 -3.57 14.29
CA MET A 79 -15.82 -3.80 12.91
C MET A 79 -14.89 -2.68 12.43
N VAL A 80 -15.17 -1.43 12.79
CA VAL A 80 -14.29 -0.28 12.50
C VAL A 80 -12.96 -0.44 13.23
N LEU A 81 -12.96 -0.80 14.50
CA LEU A 81 -11.74 -0.98 15.29
C LEU A 81 -10.84 -2.10 14.75
N VAL A 82 -11.42 -3.25 14.41
CA VAL A 82 -10.67 -4.39 13.83
C VAL A 82 -10.10 -4.02 12.46
N SER A 83 -10.90 -3.37 11.60
CA SER A 83 -10.45 -2.96 10.27
C SER A 83 -9.31 -1.94 10.34
N THR A 84 -9.44 -0.93 11.20
CA THR A 84 -8.43 0.13 11.37
C THR A 84 -7.15 -0.40 11.99
N SER A 85 -7.25 -1.32 12.96
CA SER A 85 -6.09 -2.01 13.52
C SER A 85 -5.37 -2.84 12.45
N GLY A 86 -6.11 -3.59 11.63
CA GLY A 86 -5.56 -4.34 10.51
C GLY A 86 -4.83 -3.44 9.51
N ILE A 87 -5.44 -2.32 9.12
CA ILE A 87 -4.83 -1.32 8.23
C ILE A 87 -3.53 -0.76 8.83
N ALA A 88 -3.54 -0.41 10.11
CA ALA A 88 -2.37 0.16 10.78
C ALA A 88 -1.20 -0.82 10.86
N VAL A 89 -1.46 -2.08 11.22
CA VAL A 89 -0.43 -3.13 11.26
C VAL A 89 0.13 -3.39 9.86
N LEU A 90 -0.74 -3.48 8.85
CA LEU A 90 -0.30 -3.72 7.47
C LEU A 90 0.53 -2.56 6.93
N ALA A 91 0.14 -1.32 7.24
CA ALA A 91 0.91 -0.13 6.90
C ALA A 91 2.27 -0.09 7.63
N PHE A 92 2.33 -0.47 8.91
CA PHE A 92 3.59 -0.57 9.66
C PHE A 92 4.56 -1.54 8.99
N VAL A 93 4.09 -2.73 8.65
CA VAL A 93 4.91 -3.75 7.99
C VAL A 93 5.38 -3.27 6.63
N LEU A 94 4.47 -2.73 5.80
CA LEU A 94 4.82 -2.24 4.46
C LEU A 94 5.81 -1.08 4.50
N VAL A 95 5.59 -0.08 5.35
CA VAL A 95 6.47 1.09 5.44
C VAL A 95 7.82 0.73 6.05
N GLY A 96 7.84 -0.14 7.07
CA GLY A 96 9.08 -0.67 7.65
C GLY A 96 9.90 -1.39 6.60
N LEU A 97 9.32 -2.37 5.92
CA LEU A 97 9.98 -3.10 4.84
C LEU A 97 10.42 -2.18 3.70
N ALA A 98 9.58 -1.23 3.28
CA ALA A 98 9.95 -0.29 2.22
C ALA A 98 11.15 0.57 2.61
N THR A 99 11.20 1.03 3.85
CA THR A 99 12.33 1.82 4.37
C THR A 99 13.61 1.00 4.37
N GLU A 100 13.55 -0.24 4.84
CA GLU A 100 14.71 -1.14 4.83
C GLU A 100 15.16 -1.50 3.41
N GLY A 101 14.23 -1.63 2.45
CA GLY A 101 14.58 -1.90 1.05
C GLY A 101 15.28 -0.74 0.36
N VAL A 102 14.89 0.48 0.68
CA VAL A 102 15.61 1.69 0.23
C VAL A 102 17.03 1.70 0.80
N MET A 103 17.20 1.38 2.08
CA MET A 103 18.51 1.31 2.72
C MET A 103 19.38 0.18 2.17
N TYR A 104 18.80 -1.00 1.95
CA TYR A 104 19.50 -2.13 1.33
C TYR A 104 19.98 -1.78 -0.08
N THR A 105 19.15 -1.12 -0.88
CA THR A 105 19.55 -0.67 -2.23
C THR A 105 20.66 0.38 -2.19
N TYR A 106 20.65 1.28 -1.20
CA TYR A 106 21.69 2.29 -1.02
C TYR A 106 23.03 1.69 -0.58
N ASN A 107 22.99 0.71 0.32
CA ASN A 107 24.19 0.08 0.89
C ASN A 107 24.78 -1.01 -0.03
N SER A 108 23.95 -1.68 -0.82
CA SER A 108 24.35 -2.78 -1.71
C SER A 108 23.87 -2.57 -3.16
N PRO A 109 24.29 -1.49 -3.84
CA PRO A 109 23.79 -1.15 -5.17
C PRO A 109 24.17 -2.20 -6.23
N GLU A 110 25.34 -2.84 -6.09
CA GLU A 110 25.82 -3.83 -7.06
C GLU A 110 24.94 -5.08 -7.10
N GLU A 111 24.52 -5.61 -5.93
CA GLU A 111 23.64 -6.79 -5.86
C GLU A 111 22.26 -6.53 -6.47
N VAL A 112 21.69 -5.35 -6.23
CA VAL A 112 20.31 -5.05 -6.68
C VAL A 112 20.26 -4.70 -8.17
N VAL A 113 21.27 -3.96 -8.66
CA VAL A 113 21.31 -3.45 -10.04
C VAL A 113 21.92 -4.48 -11.00
N MET A 114 22.99 -5.19 -10.62
CA MET A 114 23.61 -6.17 -11.53
C MET A 114 22.77 -7.43 -11.70
N SER A 115 21.98 -7.83 -10.69
CA SER A 115 21.13 -9.03 -10.78
C SER A 115 19.74 -8.79 -11.37
N ASN A 116 19.45 -7.59 -11.91
CA ASN A 116 18.12 -7.20 -12.43
C ASN A 116 16.96 -7.38 -11.42
N LEU A 117 17.27 -7.50 -10.13
CA LEU A 117 16.34 -7.84 -9.06
C LEU A 117 15.23 -6.79 -8.95
N ILE A 118 15.58 -5.53 -9.20
CA ILE A 118 14.67 -4.39 -9.16
C ILE A 118 13.53 -4.51 -10.18
N PHE A 119 13.78 -5.09 -11.36
CA PHE A 119 12.76 -5.24 -12.38
C PHE A 119 11.77 -6.35 -12.03
N TYR A 120 12.26 -7.46 -11.45
CA TYR A 120 11.39 -8.53 -10.97
C TYR A 120 10.48 -8.07 -9.83
N PHE A 121 11.03 -7.32 -8.86
CA PHE A 121 10.21 -6.79 -7.77
C PHE A 121 9.29 -5.65 -8.19
N ALA A 122 9.70 -4.83 -9.15
CA ALA A 122 8.80 -3.83 -9.74
C ALA A 122 7.60 -4.50 -10.41
N ALA A 123 7.83 -5.57 -11.18
CA ALA A 123 6.75 -6.34 -11.79
C ALA A 123 5.85 -6.98 -10.71
N ALA A 124 6.44 -7.59 -9.67
CA ALA A 124 5.67 -8.16 -8.56
C ALA A 124 4.83 -7.10 -7.83
N GLY A 125 5.39 -5.92 -7.56
CA GLY A 125 4.71 -4.80 -6.92
C GLY A 125 3.53 -4.28 -7.76
N MET A 126 3.70 -4.19 -9.09
CA MET A 126 2.60 -3.84 -10.00
C MET A 126 1.50 -4.90 -10.02
N VAL A 127 1.85 -6.19 -10.06
CA VAL A 127 0.87 -7.28 -10.02
C VAL A 127 0.07 -7.25 -8.72
N CYS A 128 0.75 -7.17 -7.57
CA CYS A 128 0.09 -7.05 -6.27
C CYS A 128 -0.85 -5.84 -6.22
N THR A 129 -0.41 -4.69 -6.71
CA THR A 129 -1.23 -3.47 -6.73
C THR A 129 -2.46 -3.63 -7.61
N GLY A 130 -2.30 -4.22 -8.80
CA GLY A 130 -3.41 -4.52 -9.70
C GLY A 130 -4.45 -5.45 -9.06
N VAL A 131 -4.00 -6.50 -8.38
CA VAL A 131 -4.86 -7.44 -7.66
C VAL A 131 -5.59 -6.77 -6.51
N VAL A 132 -4.89 -5.97 -5.68
CA VAL A 132 -5.52 -5.24 -4.56
C VAL A 132 -6.55 -4.24 -5.07
N PHE A 133 -6.21 -3.48 -6.11
CA PHE A 133 -7.15 -2.54 -6.72
C PHE A 133 -8.39 -3.26 -7.27
N TRP A 134 -8.20 -4.35 -8.00
CA TRP A 134 -9.29 -5.15 -8.55
C TRP A 134 -10.18 -5.72 -7.43
N ALA A 135 -9.57 -6.32 -6.40
CA ALA A 135 -10.28 -6.89 -5.27
C ALA A 135 -11.11 -5.82 -4.54
N LEU A 136 -10.54 -4.66 -4.22
CA LEU A 136 -11.28 -3.58 -3.54
C LEU A 136 -12.44 -3.03 -4.36
N HIS A 137 -12.38 -3.07 -5.69
CA HIS A 137 -13.47 -2.60 -6.54
C HIS A 137 -14.59 -3.63 -6.69
N HIS A 138 -14.24 -4.91 -6.82
CA HIS A 138 -15.20 -5.99 -7.12
C HIS A 138 -15.59 -6.83 -5.89
N TRP A 139 -15.00 -6.62 -4.71
CA TRP A 139 -15.27 -7.48 -3.54
C TRP A 139 -16.75 -7.54 -3.15
N ARG A 140 -17.50 -6.46 -3.43
CA ARG A 140 -18.95 -6.40 -3.15
C ARG A 140 -19.75 -7.39 -3.99
N GLU A 141 -19.28 -7.75 -5.18
CA GLU A 141 -19.94 -8.75 -6.02
C GLU A 141 -19.89 -10.13 -5.37
N PHE A 142 -18.81 -10.44 -4.65
CA PHE A 142 -18.64 -11.70 -3.91
C PHE A 142 -19.25 -11.66 -2.50
N ALA A 143 -19.19 -10.51 -1.83
CA ALA A 143 -19.80 -10.33 -0.52
C ALA A 143 -21.34 -10.27 -0.58
N THR A 144 -21.90 -9.93 -1.76
CA THR A 144 -23.34 -9.94 -2.03
C THR A 144 -23.74 -11.19 -2.82
N ASN A 145 -23.14 -12.35 -2.50
CA ASN A 145 -23.75 -13.63 -2.85
C ASN A 145 -25.07 -13.74 -2.09
N ASP A 146 -26.11 -13.22 -2.74
CA ASP A 146 -27.51 -13.43 -2.41
C ASP A 146 -27.70 -14.94 -2.26
N SER A 147 -28.05 -15.36 -1.05
CA SER A 147 -28.28 -16.75 -0.65
C SER A 147 -29.61 -17.27 -1.23
N ARG A 148 -29.79 -17.11 -2.55
CA ARG A 148 -30.92 -17.66 -3.31
C ARG A 148 -30.48 -18.91 -4.06
N LEU A 149 -30.14 -19.94 -3.28
CA LEU A 149 -30.34 -21.34 -3.62
C LEU A 149 -31.02 -22.01 -2.43
#